data_AF-A0ABD2PB67-F1
#
_entry.id   AF-A0ABD2PB67-F1
#
_cell.length_a   1.000
_cell.length_b   1.000
_cell.length_c   1.000
_cell.angle_alpha   90.00
_cell.angle_beta   90.00
_cell.angle_gamma   90.00
#
_symmetry.space_group_name_H-M   'P 1'
#
loop_
_entity.id
_entity.type
_entity.pdbx_description
1 polymer ?
#
loop_
_entity_poly.entity_id
_entity_poly.type
_entity_poly.pdbx_seq_one_letter_code
_entity_poly.pdbx_strand_id
1 'polypeptide(L)'
;MGIWCLNLDALAKDRPVYLMDIIGFGRSSRPRFTGSSTENEKKIINSIELWRKYLKLDEIFLLGHSMGGYLATSYTIAHPESVKLLILCDPWGFSDKFEYPPAWIKVLSFLFDVFNFNPLAYLRCLGPIGPLYIRAARDDILKHFRYYLKDNSIMATYIYQCNAHPNSTGEDAFYSMVGGIGWAKNPMIRRVTELKDDIPIKIMYGSNTWMDTSIGNRIKDLKPDTFVDVELVDQSQHHIYADQAETFNEIVNHICESVENKDIL
;
A
#
# COMPACT_ATOMS: atom_id res chain seq x y z
N MET A 1 -8.36 6.76 -2.47
CA MET A 1 -9.17 6.45 -3.68
C MET A 1 -8.62 7.00 -5.00
N GLY A 2 -8.61 8.32 -5.23
CA GLY A 2 -8.36 8.95 -6.54
C GLY A 2 -6.98 8.71 -7.15
N ILE A 3 -6.01 8.29 -6.35
CA ILE A 3 -4.66 7.95 -6.84
C ILE A 3 -4.66 6.73 -7.77
N TRP A 4 -5.70 5.90 -7.73
CA TRP A 4 -5.87 4.71 -8.58
C TRP A 4 -6.56 5.01 -9.93
N CYS A 5 -6.89 6.27 -10.25
CA CYS A 5 -7.68 6.59 -11.44
C CYS A 5 -7.08 6.12 -12.77
N LEU A 6 -5.75 6.00 -12.87
CA LEU A 6 -5.07 5.46 -14.05
C LEU A 6 -5.31 3.95 -14.27
N ASN A 7 -5.86 3.26 -13.29
CA ASN A 7 -5.97 1.80 -13.25
C ASN A 7 -7.43 1.33 -13.29
N LEU A 8 -8.35 2.14 -12.77
CA LEU A 8 -9.74 1.74 -12.53
C LEU A 8 -10.45 1.18 -13.77
N ASP A 9 -10.37 1.88 -14.91
CA ASP A 9 -11.09 1.45 -16.12
C ASP A 9 -10.56 0.11 -16.66
N ALA A 10 -9.24 -0.10 -16.60
CA ALA A 10 -8.60 -1.32 -17.06
C ALA A 10 -8.87 -2.50 -16.11
N LEU A 11 -8.79 -2.28 -14.79
CA LEU A 11 -9.04 -3.31 -13.78
C LEU A 11 -10.53 -3.68 -13.67
N ALA A 12 -11.42 -2.72 -13.93
CA ALA A 12 -12.87 -2.91 -13.85
C ALA A 12 -13.50 -3.50 -15.11
N LYS A 13 -12.70 -3.81 -16.13
CA LYS A 13 -13.16 -4.31 -17.42
C LYS A 13 -13.94 -5.62 -17.28
N ASP A 14 -13.39 -6.56 -16.51
CA ASP A 14 -13.91 -7.94 -16.44
C ASP A 14 -14.38 -8.32 -15.02
N ARG A 15 -14.15 -7.46 -14.02
CA ARG A 15 -14.53 -7.71 -12.62
C ARG A 15 -14.87 -6.42 -11.86
N PRO A 16 -15.76 -6.46 -10.86
CA PRO A 16 -16.00 -5.30 -10.00
C PRO A 16 -14.75 -4.90 -9.22
N VAL A 17 -14.40 -3.61 -9.23
CA VAL A 17 -13.28 -3.07 -8.46
C VAL A 17 -13.81 -2.27 -7.28
N TYR A 18 -13.40 -2.66 -6.08
CA TYR A 18 -13.69 -1.95 -4.84
C TYR A 18 -12.43 -1.30 -4.31
N LEU A 19 -12.50 -0.01 -4.02
CA LEU A 19 -11.44 0.72 -3.37
C LEU A 19 -11.90 1.13 -1.96
N MET A 20 -10.96 1.14 -1.01
CA MET A 20 -11.25 1.50 0.37
C MET A 20 -10.25 2.56 0.84
N ASP A 21 -10.74 3.65 1.43
CA ASP A 21 -9.91 4.46 2.32
C ASP A 21 -9.81 3.72 3.66
N ILE A 22 -8.61 3.32 4.06
CA ILE A 22 -8.40 2.66 5.36
C ILE A 22 -8.82 3.60 6.50
N ILE A 23 -9.39 3.05 7.58
CA ILE A 23 -9.76 3.85 8.75
C ILE A 23 -8.59 4.72 9.22
N GLY A 24 -8.86 5.99 9.53
CA GLY A 24 -7.86 6.99 9.84
C GLY A 24 -7.34 7.79 8.64
N PHE A 25 -7.61 7.34 7.41
CA PHE A 25 -7.17 8.00 6.16
C PHE A 25 -8.33 8.49 5.31
N GLY A 26 -8.03 9.39 4.36
CA GLY A 26 -8.96 9.81 3.32
C GLY A 26 -10.30 10.29 3.89
N ARG A 27 -11.42 9.76 3.38
CA ARG A 27 -12.76 10.10 3.88
C ARG A 27 -13.30 9.13 4.95
N SER A 28 -12.51 8.15 5.37
CA SER A 28 -12.95 7.16 6.36
C SER A 28 -12.98 7.71 7.78
N SER A 29 -13.69 6.98 8.66
CA SER A 29 -13.75 7.29 10.08
C SER A 29 -12.36 7.35 10.70
N ARG A 30 -12.17 8.21 11.70
CA ARG A 30 -10.89 8.47 12.37
C ARG A 30 -10.93 8.06 13.85
N PRO A 31 -11.02 6.76 14.14
CA PRO A 31 -10.96 6.29 15.52
C PRO A 31 -9.56 6.51 16.08
N ARG A 32 -9.45 6.70 17.40
CA ARG A 32 -8.14 6.73 18.06
C ARG A 32 -7.49 5.34 18.06
N PHE A 33 -6.16 5.32 17.95
CA PHE A 33 -5.32 4.13 18.02
C PHE A 33 -4.41 4.26 19.24
N THR A 34 -4.82 3.65 20.35
CA THR A 34 -4.16 3.77 21.66
C THR A 34 -3.51 2.46 22.12
N GLY A 35 -3.62 1.40 21.32
CA GLY A 35 -3.05 0.11 21.65
C GLY A 35 -1.60 -0.04 21.16
N SER A 36 -1.06 -1.22 21.41
CA SER A 36 0.18 -1.70 20.81
C SER A 36 0.10 -1.75 19.27
N SER A 37 1.26 -1.87 18.60
CA SER A 37 1.36 -2.08 17.15
C SER A 37 0.40 -3.17 16.67
N THR A 38 0.40 -4.32 17.34
CA THR A 38 -0.43 -5.47 16.99
C THR A 38 -1.92 -5.22 17.20
N GLU A 39 -2.31 -4.51 18.26
CA GLU A 39 -3.72 -4.16 18.50
C GLU A 39 -4.24 -3.16 17.47
N ASN A 40 -3.43 -2.16 17.10
CA ASN A 40 -3.80 -1.16 16.10
C ASN A 40 -3.89 -1.80 14.70
N GLU A 41 -2.95 -2.67 14.35
CA GLU A 41 -3.01 -3.49 13.13
C GLU A 41 -4.29 -4.32 13.09
N LYS A 42 -4.60 -5.09 14.15
CA LYS A 42 -5.84 -5.88 14.24
C LYS A 42 -7.09 -5.02 14.10
N LYS A 43 -7.11 -3.81 14.66
CA LYS A 43 -8.23 -2.88 14.50
C LYS A 43 -8.45 -2.46 13.05
N ILE A 44 -7.37 -2.26 12.29
CA ILE A 44 -7.44 -1.98 10.86
C ILE A 44 -7.97 -3.22 10.11
N ILE A 45 -7.40 -4.40 10.36
CA ILE A 45 -7.83 -5.65 9.71
C ILE A 45 -9.31 -5.94 9.95
N ASN A 46 -9.77 -5.79 11.20
CA ASN A 46 -11.18 -5.93 11.55
C ASN A 46 -12.08 -4.95 10.77
N SER A 47 -11.60 -3.72 10.49
CA SER A 47 -12.38 -2.76 9.71
C SER A 47 -12.52 -3.16 8.23
N ILE A 48 -11.48 -3.78 7.66
CA ILE A 48 -11.51 -4.31 6.29
C ILE A 48 -12.50 -5.47 6.23
N GLU A 49 -12.46 -6.38 7.21
CA GLU A 49 -13.36 -7.54 7.26
C GLU A 49 -14.83 -7.13 7.44
N LEU A 50 -15.10 -6.18 8.33
CA LEU A 50 -16.46 -5.64 8.50
C LEU A 50 -16.97 -4.99 7.21
N TRP A 51 -16.11 -4.30 6.47
CA TRP A 51 -16.48 -3.68 5.21
C TRP A 51 -16.75 -4.72 4.11
N ARG A 52 -15.89 -5.76 3.97
CA ARG A 52 -16.12 -6.88 3.07
C ARG A 52 -17.47 -7.57 3.35
N LYS A 53 -17.73 -7.90 4.63
CA LYS A 53 -18.99 -8.52 5.06
C LYS A 53 -20.20 -7.64 4.79
N TYR A 54 -20.09 -6.33 5.02
CA TYR A 54 -21.16 -5.38 4.72
C TYR A 54 -21.51 -5.37 3.23
N LEU A 55 -20.50 -5.43 2.36
CA LEU A 55 -20.68 -5.53 0.91
C LEU A 55 -21.08 -6.94 0.43
N LYS A 56 -21.09 -7.94 1.32
CA LYS A 56 -21.41 -9.34 1.03
C LYS A 56 -20.51 -9.93 -0.06
N LEU A 57 -19.22 -9.62 -0.01
CA LEU A 57 -18.22 -10.19 -0.93
C LEU A 57 -17.72 -11.49 -0.32
N ASP A 58 -17.94 -12.64 -0.97
CA ASP A 58 -17.53 -13.94 -0.43
C ASP A 58 -16.01 -14.08 -0.41
N GLU A 59 -15.37 -14.15 -1.58
CA GLU A 59 -13.93 -14.21 -1.74
C GLU A 59 -13.45 -13.08 -2.66
N ILE A 60 -12.27 -12.52 -2.39
CA ILE A 60 -11.73 -11.36 -3.12
C ILE A 60 -10.31 -11.60 -3.64
N PHE A 61 -9.96 -10.90 -4.72
CA PHE A 61 -8.56 -10.59 -5.03
C PHE A 61 -8.17 -9.35 -4.25
N LEU A 62 -7.13 -9.46 -3.44
CA LEU A 62 -6.73 -8.40 -2.54
C LEU A 62 -5.41 -7.77 -2.98
N LEU A 63 -5.49 -6.53 -3.44
CA LEU A 63 -4.34 -5.75 -3.89
C LEU A 63 -3.97 -4.68 -2.87
N GLY A 64 -2.70 -4.65 -2.48
CA GLY A 64 -2.17 -3.64 -1.56
C GLY A 64 -0.88 -2.98 -2.07
N HIS A 65 -0.86 -1.64 -2.08
CA HIS A 65 0.35 -0.85 -2.35
C HIS A 65 1.04 -0.39 -1.07
N SER A 66 2.36 -0.51 -0.98
CA SER A 66 3.15 0.03 0.15
C SER A 66 2.63 -0.48 1.51
N MET A 67 2.22 0.41 2.42
CA MET A 67 1.54 0.04 3.67
C MET A 67 0.29 -0.83 3.43
N GLY A 68 -0.43 -0.60 2.33
CA GLY A 68 -1.55 -1.43 1.91
C GLY A 68 -1.15 -2.88 1.65
N GLY A 69 0.08 -3.14 1.17
CA GLY A 69 0.60 -4.50 0.99
C GLY A 69 0.84 -5.23 2.32
N TYR A 70 1.37 -4.52 3.31
CA TYR A 70 1.49 -5.03 4.69
C TYR A 70 0.13 -5.40 5.27
N LEU A 71 -0.85 -4.49 5.13
CA LEU A 71 -2.21 -4.69 5.65
C LEU A 71 -2.95 -5.80 4.87
N ALA A 72 -2.77 -5.89 3.55
CA ALA A 72 -3.35 -6.94 2.72
C ALA A 72 -2.84 -8.32 3.13
N THR A 73 -1.53 -8.42 3.40
CA THR A 73 -0.91 -9.67 3.87
C THR A 73 -1.44 -10.05 5.25
N SER A 74 -1.49 -9.09 6.18
CA SER A 74 -2.04 -9.33 7.52
C SER A 74 -3.53 -9.72 7.49
N TYR A 75 -4.31 -9.10 6.61
CA TYR A 75 -5.70 -9.48 6.37
C TYR A 75 -5.81 -10.93 5.86
N THR A 76 -4.96 -11.29 4.90
CA THR A 76 -4.94 -12.65 4.31
C THR A 76 -4.57 -13.70 5.35
N ILE A 77 -3.63 -13.41 6.27
CA ILE A 77 -3.32 -14.30 7.40
C ILE A 77 -4.54 -14.47 8.33
N ALA A 78 -5.26 -13.39 8.61
CA ALA A 78 -6.41 -13.41 9.53
C ALA A 78 -7.69 -14.02 8.93
N HIS A 79 -7.88 -13.90 7.62
CA HIS A 79 -9.09 -14.29 6.88
C HIS A 79 -8.75 -15.02 5.56
N PRO A 80 -7.97 -16.12 5.60
CA PRO A 80 -7.50 -16.79 4.40
C PRO A 80 -8.63 -17.34 3.53
N GLU A 81 -9.75 -17.72 4.12
CA GLU A 81 -10.96 -18.17 3.40
C GLU A 81 -11.65 -17.07 2.59
N SER A 82 -11.27 -15.81 2.78
CA SER A 82 -11.86 -14.67 2.08
C SER A 82 -10.98 -14.16 0.93
N VAL A 83 -9.80 -14.74 0.69
CA VAL A 83 -8.82 -14.24 -0.29
C VAL A 83 -8.43 -15.33 -1.28
N LYS A 84 -8.68 -15.09 -2.57
CA LYS A 84 -8.27 -16.00 -3.66
C LYS A 84 -6.89 -15.71 -4.23
N LEU A 85 -6.43 -14.46 -4.11
CA LEU A 85 -5.16 -14.00 -4.67
C LEU A 85 -4.70 -12.79 -3.87
N LEU A 86 -3.44 -12.81 -3.43
CA LEU A 86 -2.79 -11.69 -2.78
C LEU A 86 -1.85 -10.99 -3.78
N ILE A 87 -2.11 -9.71 -4.06
CA ILE A 87 -1.30 -8.89 -4.97
C ILE A 87 -0.60 -7.78 -4.16
N LEU A 88 0.72 -7.79 -4.17
CA LEU A 88 1.57 -6.86 -3.44
C LEU A 88 2.28 -5.93 -4.42
N CYS A 89 1.96 -4.64 -4.36
CA CYS A 89 2.59 -3.61 -5.16
C CYS A 89 3.58 -2.82 -4.30
N ASP A 90 4.87 -2.98 -4.56
CA ASP A 90 5.98 -2.33 -3.86
C ASP A 90 5.78 -2.26 -2.33
N PRO A 91 5.55 -3.42 -1.66
CA PRO A 91 5.01 -3.46 -0.31
C PRO A 91 6.03 -2.99 0.74
N TRP A 92 5.59 -2.14 1.68
CA TRP A 92 6.37 -1.76 2.86
C TRP A 92 6.22 -2.82 3.96
N GLY A 93 7.19 -2.86 4.89
CA GLY A 93 7.06 -3.62 6.14
C GLY A 93 7.36 -5.11 6.02
N PHE A 94 8.00 -5.51 4.93
CA PHE A 94 8.39 -6.91 4.68
C PHE A 94 9.78 -7.24 5.20
N SER A 95 10.77 -6.36 5.02
CA SER A 95 12.14 -6.61 5.47
C SER A 95 12.30 -6.37 6.99
N ASP A 96 13.13 -7.20 7.63
CA ASP A 96 13.46 -7.10 9.05
C ASP A 96 14.35 -5.89 9.36
N LYS A 97 15.28 -5.56 8.45
CA LYS A 97 16.24 -4.45 8.55
C LYS A 97 16.72 -4.08 7.15
N PHE A 98 16.78 -2.79 6.83
CA PHE A 98 17.61 -2.33 5.71
C PHE A 98 19.08 -2.45 6.12
N GLU A 99 19.91 -3.17 5.35
CA GLU A 99 21.36 -3.16 5.59
C GLU A 99 21.94 -1.75 5.38
N TYR A 100 21.35 -0.94 4.49
CA TYR A 100 21.80 0.44 4.21
C TYR A 100 20.63 1.38 3.90
N PRO A 101 19.90 1.92 4.90
CA PRO A 101 18.89 2.92 4.60
C PRO A 101 19.58 4.17 4.03
N PRO A 102 19.08 4.74 2.91
CA PRO A 102 19.57 6.00 2.37
C PRO A 102 19.71 7.06 3.45
N ALA A 103 20.76 7.89 3.39
CA ALA A 103 21.08 8.87 4.43
C ALA A 103 19.90 9.80 4.75
N TRP A 104 19.08 10.15 3.76
CA TRP A 104 17.89 10.99 3.94
C TRP A 104 16.80 10.31 4.78
N ILE A 105 16.65 8.97 4.71
CA ILE A 105 15.72 8.21 5.55
C ILE A 105 16.18 8.24 7.01
N LYS A 106 17.49 8.13 7.26
CA LYS A 106 18.07 8.25 8.61
C LYS A 106 17.81 9.63 9.20
N VAL A 107 17.96 10.70 8.40
CA VAL A 107 17.66 12.07 8.81
C VAL A 107 16.17 12.26 9.10
N LEU A 108 15.28 11.77 8.24
CA LEU A 108 13.83 11.84 8.45
C LEU A 108 13.39 11.07 9.69
N SER A 109 13.92 9.87 9.92
CA SER A 109 13.66 9.12 11.15
C SER A 109 14.16 9.85 12.38
N PHE A 110 15.37 10.41 12.35
CA PHE A 110 15.89 11.21 13.46
C PHE A 110 15.01 12.43 13.76
N LEU A 111 14.60 13.16 12.71
CA LEU A 111 13.70 14.30 12.85
C LEU A 111 12.35 13.87 13.45
N PHE A 112 11.82 12.74 13.00
CA PHE A 112 10.58 12.16 13.50
C PHE A 112 10.70 11.75 14.98
N ASP A 113 11.71 10.95 15.33
CA ASP A 113 11.89 10.37 16.67
C ASP A 113 12.28 11.41 17.73
N VAL A 114 13.10 12.40 17.37
CA VAL A 114 13.62 13.39 18.34
C VAL A 114 12.73 14.63 18.42
N PHE A 115 12.14 15.06 17.32
CA PHE A 115 11.36 16.30 17.26
C PHE A 115 9.85 16.09 17.10
N ASN A 116 9.35 14.84 17.13
CA ASN A 116 7.97 14.51 16.76
C ASN A 116 7.58 15.12 15.39
N PHE A 117 8.56 15.20 14.46
CA PHE A 117 8.37 15.86 13.18
C PHE A 117 7.48 15.01 12.27
N ASN A 118 6.19 15.33 12.20
CA ASN A 118 5.28 14.77 11.21
C ASN A 118 5.24 15.69 9.96
N PRO A 119 5.80 15.30 8.80
CA PRO A 119 5.78 16.11 7.58
C PRO A 119 4.36 16.50 7.14
N LEU A 120 3.37 15.64 7.40
CA LEU A 120 1.97 15.91 7.09
C LEU A 120 1.34 16.90 8.08
N ALA A 121 1.83 16.97 9.32
CA ALA A 121 1.43 18.03 10.24
C ALA A 121 1.89 19.42 9.74
N TYR A 122 3.10 19.51 9.18
CA TYR A 122 3.55 20.73 8.52
C TYR A 122 2.70 21.07 7.30
N LEU A 123 2.38 20.07 6.47
CA LEU A 123 1.47 20.25 5.33
C LEU A 123 0.11 20.81 5.77
N ARG A 124 -0.44 20.36 6.91
CA ARG A 124 -1.70 20.90 7.47
C ARG A 124 -1.58 22.37 7.84
N CYS A 125 -0.47 22.78 8.46
CA CYS A 125 -0.23 24.17 8.85
C CYS A 125 -0.23 25.13 7.66
N LEU A 126 0.08 24.66 6.44
CA LEU A 126 0.04 25.50 5.23
C LEU A 126 -1.38 25.95 4.84
N GLY A 127 -2.43 25.30 5.37
CA GLY A 127 -3.81 25.68 5.13
C GLY A 127 -4.12 25.86 3.62
N PRO A 128 -4.77 26.96 3.20
CA PRO A 128 -5.10 27.20 1.79
C PRO A 128 -3.94 27.18 0.80
N ILE A 129 -2.68 27.34 1.26
CA ILE A 129 -1.48 27.30 0.43
C ILE A 129 -1.02 25.85 0.16
N GLY A 130 -1.49 24.89 0.95
CA GLY A 130 -1.07 23.49 0.87
C GLY A 130 -1.17 22.86 -0.54
N PRO A 131 -2.26 23.04 -1.32
CA PRO A 131 -2.31 22.54 -2.69
C PRO A 131 -1.25 23.13 -3.62
N LEU A 132 -0.87 24.40 -3.43
CA LEU A 132 0.22 25.03 -4.21
C LEU A 132 1.57 24.42 -3.83
N TYR A 133 1.79 24.18 -2.53
CA TYR A 133 2.99 23.48 -2.06
C TYR A 133 3.08 22.07 -2.65
N ILE A 134 2.00 21.28 -2.63
CA ILE A 134 1.99 19.94 -3.25
C ILE A 134 2.31 20.03 -4.74
N ARG A 135 1.76 21.02 -5.45
CA ARG A 135 2.08 21.23 -6.86
C ARG A 135 3.56 21.49 -7.11
N ALA A 136 4.21 22.25 -6.24
CA ALA A 136 5.63 22.57 -6.36
C ALA A 136 6.55 21.43 -5.90
N ALA A 137 6.19 20.75 -4.80
CA ALA A 137 7.05 19.78 -4.13
C ALA A 137 6.85 18.33 -4.60
N ARG A 138 5.68 18.01 -5.18
CA ARG A 138 5.29 16.63 -5.53
C ARG A 138 5.06 16.41 -7.03
N ASP A 139 5.83 17.09 -7.86
CA ASP A 139 5.75 16.89 -9.31
C ASP A 139 6.09 15.45 -9.72
N ASP A 140 6.88 14.76 -8.88
CA ASP A 140 7.19 13.34 -8.98
C ASP A 140 5.93 12.47 -9.12
N ILE A 141 4.87 12.77 -8.36
CA ILE A 141 3.58 12.08 -8.47
C ILE A 141 2.68 12.72 -9.54
N LEU A 142 2.61 14.06 -9.56
CA LEU A 142 1.59 14.76 -10.36
C LEU A 142 1.81 14.60 -11.87
N LYS A 143 3.05 14.43 -12.32
CA LYS A 143 3.39 14.27 -13.74
C LYS A 143 2.66 13.09 -14.41
N HIS A 144 2.35 12.04 -13.65
CA HIS A 144 1.69 10.82 -14.15
C HIS A 144 0.22 11.05 -14.52
N PHE A 145 -0.42 12.03 -13.87
CA PHE A 145 -1.83 12.29 -14.06
C PHE A 145 -2.11 13.37 -15.12
N ARG A 146 -1.07 14.00 -15.69
CA ARG A 146 -1.23 15.17 -16.57
C ARG A 146 -1.95 14.90 -17.87
N TYR A 147 -1.81 13.69 -18.40
CA TYR A 147 -2.47 13.29 -19.63
C TYR A 147 -3.89 12.76 -19.38
N TYR A 148 -4.15 12.25 -18.17
CA TYR A 148 -5.45 11.71 -17.79
C TYR A 148 -6.40 12.80 -17.28
N LEU A 149 -5.88 13.76 -16.50
CA LEU A 149 -6.64 14.86 -15.93
C LEU A 149 -6.46 16.14 -16.73
N LYS A 150 -7.58 16.79 -17.06
CA LYS A 150 -7.57 18.09 -17.76
C LYS A 150 -6.90 19.20 -16.95
N ASP A 151 -6.88 19.08 -15.62
CA ASP A 151 -6.25 20.04 -14.71
C ASP A 151 -5.44 19.33 -13.61
N ASN A 152 -4.13 19.55 -13.63
CA ASN A 152 -3.18 19.00 -12.66
C ASN A 152 -3.37 19.53 -11.24
N SER A 153 -4.07 20.66 -11.09
CA SER A 153 -4.46 21.16 -9.78
C SER A 153 -5.35 20.19 -9.02
N ILE A 154 -6.12 19.34 -9.75
CA ILE A 154 -7.07 18.41 -9.16
C ILE A 154 -6.33 17.40 -8.29
N MET A 155 -5.26 16.76 -8.79
CA MET A 155 -4.51 15.79 -7.99
C MET A 155 -3.74 16.44 -6.85
N ALA A 156 -3.18 17.63 -7.05
CA ALA A 156 -2.52 18.36 -5.96
C ALA A 156 -3.51 18.69 -4.83
N THR A 157 -4.72 19.14 -5.20
CA THR A 157 -5.80 19.42 -4.26
C THR A 157 -6.30 18.15 -3.59
N TYR A 158 -6.49 17.06 -4.34
CA TYR A 158 -6.91 15.77 -3.81
C TYR A 158 -5.90 15.24 -2.78
N ILE A 159 -4.61 15.20 -3.12
CA ILE A 159 -3.54 14.76 -2.21
C ILE A 159 -3.52 15.63 -0.96
N TYR A 160 -3.61 16.96 -1.11
CA TYR A 160 -3.68 17.86 0.03
C TYR A 160 -4.88 17.54 0.92
N GLN A 161 -6.09 17.47 0.37
CA GLN A 161 -7.33 17.24 1.14
C GLN A 161 -7.35 15.89 1.85
N CYS A 162 -6.77 14.83 1.26
CA CYS A 162 -6.60 13.55 1.93
C CYS A 162 -5.77 13.63 3.22
N ASN A 163 -4.84 14.60 3.29
CA ASN A 163 -3.88 14.74 4.38
C ASN A 163 -4.15 15.96 5.28
N ALA A 164 -4.96 16.92 4.84
CA ALA A 164 -5.23 18.19 5.51
C ALA A 164 -6.13 18.05 6.75
N HIS A 165 -6.72 16.88 6.98
CA HIS A 165 -7.60 16.67 8.12
C HIS A 165 -6.81 16.75 9.45
N PRO A 166 -7.27 17.52 10.45
CA PRO A 166 -6.51 17.77 11.69
C PRO A 166 -6.35 16.52 12.57
N ASN A 167 -7.34 15.62 12.56
CA ASN A 167 -7.26 14.34 13.25
C ASN A 167 -6.57 13.30 12.34
N SER A 168 -5.27 13.12 12.51
CA SER A 168 -4.39 12.24 11.73
C SER A 168 -4.32 10.81 12.26
N THR A 169 -5.45 10.22 12.67
CA THR A 169 -5.40 8.95 13.41
C THR A 169 -4.87 7.77 12.58
N GLY A 170 -4.97 7.82 11.25
CA GLY A 170 -4.34 6.84 10.37
C GLY A 170 -2.82 6.90 10.41
N GLU A 171 -2.25 8.11 10.48
CA GLU A 171 -0.80 8.30 10.67
C GLU A 171 -0.38 7.81 12.05
N ASP A 172 -1.15 8.12 13.11
CA ASP A 172 -0.86 7.63 14.46
C ASP A 172 -0.84 6.10 14.49
N ALA A 173 -1.79 5.45 13.82
CA ALA A 173 -1.79 4.01 13.62
C ALA A 173 -0.53 3.53 12.88
N PHE A 174 -0.21 4.13 11.73
CA PHE A 174 0.97 3.77 10.96
C PHE A 174 2.25 3.91 11.79
N TYR A 175 2.45 5.05 12.46
CA TYR A 175 3.60 5.30 13.33
C TYR A 175 3.66 4.35 14.51
N SER A 176 2.52 3.93 15.05
CA SER A 176 2.50 2.90 16.10
C SER A 176 3.05 1.55 15.60
N MET A 177 2.95 1.28 14.30
CA MET A 177 3.47 0.07 13.63
C MET A 177 4.91 0.23 13.12
N VAL A 178 5.42 1.46 13.01
CA VAL A 178 6.80 1.74 12.65
C VAL A 178 7.71 1.63 13.87
N GLY A 179 8.88 1.01 13.71
CA GLY A 179 9.96 0.94 14.70
C GLY A 179 11.27 1.51 14.15
N GLY A 180 12.07 2.10 15.04
CA GLY A 180 13.37 2.71 14.72
C GLY A 180 13.38 3.52 13.41
N ILE A 181 14.27 3.17 12.49
CA ILE A 181 14.54 3.90 11.23
C ILE A 181 13.51 3.62 10.12
N GLY A 182 12.22 3.53 10.47
CA GLY A 182 11.15 3.39 9.47
C GLY A 182 10.75 1.96 9.08
N TRP A 183 11.16 0.93 9.85
CA TRP A 183 10.78 -0.47 9.59
C TRP A 183 9.50 -0.87 10.31
N ALA A 184 8.85 -1.95 9.88
CA ALA A 184 7.70 -2.49 10.60
C ALA A 184 8.16 -3.13 11.92
N LYS A 185 7.50 -2.81 13.03
CA LYS A 185 7.71 -3.48 14.33
C LYS A 185 7.44 -4.99 14.24
N ASN A 186 6.50 -5.38 13.39
CA ASN A 186 6.13 -6.77 13.14
C ASN A 186 6.32 -7.11 11.64
N PRO A 187 7.57 -7.27 11.17
CA PRO A 187 7.86 -7.42 9.74
C PRO A 187 7.24 -8.69 9.14
N MET A 188 6.71 -8.58 7.91
CA MET A 188 5.97 -9.66 7.26
C MET A 188 6.83 -10.87 6.91
N ILE A 189 8.14 -10.71 6.69
CA ILE A 189 9.00 -11.88 6.40
C ILE A 189 9.01 -12.92 7.54
N ARG A 190 8.66 -12.52 8.77
CA ARG A 190 8.53 -13.43 9.93
C ARG A 190 7.18 -14.12 10.04
N ARG A 191 6.21 -13.67 9.23
CA ARG A 191 4.79 -14.04 9.31
C ARG A 191 4.26 -14.62 8.01
N VAL A 192 5.00 -14.50 6.91
CA VAL A 192 4.58 -15.00 5.58
C VAL A 192 4.29 -16.50 5.59
N THR A 193 4.95 -17.29 6.43
CA THR A 193 4.66 -18.73 6.59
C THR A 193 3.30 -19.02 7.23
N GLU A 194 2.62 -18.02 7.79
CA GLU A 194 1.24 -18.13 8.30
C GLU A 194 0.20 -18.03 7.16
N LEU A 195 0.59 -17.56 5.97
CA LEU A 195 -0.28 -17.59 4.79
C LEU A 195 -0.50 -19.05 4.36
N LYS A 196 -1.75 -19.41 4.03
CA LYS A 196 -2.03 -20.73 3.48
C LYS A 196 -1.36 -20.92 2.11
N ASP A 197 -0.96 -22.14 1.82
CA ASP A 197 -0.20 -22.46 0.61
C ASP A 197 -1.07 -22.48 -0.67
N ASP A 198 -2.39 -22.58 -0.51
CA ASP A 198 -3.38 -22.57 -1.60
C ASP A 198 -3.76 -21.15 -2.06
N ILE A 199 -3.17 -20.10 -1.48
CA ILE A 199 -3.40 -18.71 -1.88
C ILE A 199 -2.20 -18.21 -2.69
N PRO A 200 -2.32 -18.05 -4.02
CA PRO A 200 -1.28 -17.47 -4.86
C PRO A 200 -0.89 -16.06 -4.42
N ILE A 201 0.39 -15.73 -4.59
CA ILE A 201 0.96 -14.43 -4.23
C ILE A 201 1.64 -13.83 -5.47
N LYS A 202 1.20 -12.64 -5.88
CA LYS A 202 1.89 -11.82 -6.88
C LYS A 202 2.59 -10.66 -6.18
N ILE A 203 3.87 -10.46 -6.47
CA ILE A 203 4.66 -9.36 -5.93
C ILE A 203 5.25 -8.57 -7.09
N MET A 204 4.96 -7.28 -7.14
CA MET A 204 5.51 -6.34 -8.12
C MET A 204 6.39 -5.33 -7.41
N TYR A 205 7.61 -5.12 -7.91
CA TYR A 205 8.50 -4.06 -7.45
C TYR A 205 8.86 -3.12 -8.59
N GLY A 206 9.06 -1.85 -8.28
CA GLY A 206 9.62 -0.94 -9.27
C GLY A 206 11.10 -1.20 -9.47
N SER A 207 11.58 -1.23 -10.71
CA SER A 207 13.01 -1.49 -11.00
C SER A 207 13.96 -0.48 -10.33
N ASN A 208 13.47 0.73 -10.02
CA ASN A 208 14.19 1.80 -9.35
C ASN A 208 13.59 2.14 -7.97
N THR A 209 12.90 1.20 -7.32
CA THR A 209 12.35 1.41 -5.99
C THR A 209 13.43 1.49 -4.91
N TRP A 210 13.12 2.16 -3.80
CA TRP A 210 13.91 2.13 -2.58
C TRP A 210 13.52 0.98 -1.64
N MET A 211 12.52 0.17 -2.00
CA MET A 211 12.17 -1.06 -1.30
C MET A 211 13.20 -2.16 -1.55
N ASP A 212 13.35 -3.07 -0.58
CA ASP A 212 14.21 -4.25 -0.70
C ASP A 212 13.50 -5.33 -1.54
N THR A 213 13.84 -5.39 -2.83
CA THR A 213 13.23 -6.33 -3.78
C THR A 213 13.66 -7.79 -3.55
N SER A 214 14.77 -8.02 -2.83
CA SER A 214 15.26 -9.37 -2.51
C SER A 214 14.28 -10.16 -1.64
N ILE A 215 13.38 -9.46 -0.93
CA ILE A 215 12.36 -10.08 -0.11
C ILE A 215 11.38 -10.92 -0.94
N GLY A 216 11.11 -10.54 -2.20
CA GLY A 216 10.27 -11.37 -3.07
C GLY A 216 10.81 -12.79 -3.23
N ASN A 217 12.13 -12.92 -3.45
CA ASN A 217 12.78 -14.23 -3.56
C ASN A 217 12.84 -14.96 -2.22
N ARG A 218 13.07 -14.25 -1.10
CA ARG A 218 12.99 -14.89 0.22
C ARG A 218 11.60 -15.44 0.54
N ILE A 219 10.52 -14.80 0.06
CA ILE A 219 9.16 -15.34 0.23
C ILE A 219 8.99 -16.63 -0.57
N LYS A 220 9.52 -16.69 -1.81
CA LYS A 220 9.56 -17.95 -2.59
C LYS A 220 10.27 -19.07 -1.82
N ASP A 221 11.44 -18.78 -1.24
CA ASP A 221 12.21 -19.75 -0.48
C ASP A 221 11.49 -20.23 0.79
N LEU A 222 10.76 -19.33 1.46
CA LEU A 222 10.00 -19.64 2.68
C LEU A 222 8.66 -20.34 2.41
N LYS A 223 8.14 -20.26 1.18
CA LYS A 223 6.87 -20.86 0.77
C LYS A 223 7.04 -21.68 -0.52
N PRO A 224 7.84 -22.77 -0.48
CA PRO A 224 8.16 -23.56 -1.67
C PRO A 224 6.94 -24.25 -2.30
N ASP A 225 5.90 -24.50 -1.50
CA ASP A 225 4.65 -25.15 -1.93
C ASP A 225 3.56 -24.16 -2.37
N THR A 226 3.85 -22.86 -2.37
CA THR A 226 2.90 -21.80 -2.76
C THR A 226 3.31 -21.20 -4.10
N PHE A 227 2.32 -20.93 -4.96
CA PHE A 227 2.58 -20.11 -6.14
C PHE A 227 2.94 -18.69 -5.71
N VAL A 228 4.22 -18.33 -5.84
CA VAL A 228 4.72 -16.98 -5.59
C VAL A 228 5.37 -16.47 -6.87
N ASP A 229 4.80 -15.43 -7.46
CA ASP A 229 5.34 -14.76 -8.63
C ASP A 229 5.89 -13.38 -8.26
N VAL A 230 7.10 -13.08 -8.73
CA VAL A 230 7.83 -11.85 -8.38
C VAL A 230 8.28 -11.20 -9.68
N GLU A 231 7.82 -9.97 -9.91
CA GLU A 231 8.06 -9.22 -11.13
C GLU A 231 8.67 -7.85 -10.82
N LEU A 232 9.72 -7.48 -11.58
CA LEU A 232 10.28 -6.14 -11.59
C LEU A 232 9.66 -5.38 -12.76
N VAL A 233 9.02 -4.25 -12.47
CA VAL A 233 8.42 -3.39 -13.50
C VAL A 233 9.44 -2.34 -13.90
N ASP A 234 9.93 -2.42 -15.13
CA ASP A 234 10.94 -1.51 -15.66
C ASP A 234 10.48 -0.06 -15.64
N GLN A 235 11.44 0.86 -15.49
CA GLN A 235 11.20 2.32 -15.49
C GLN A 235 10.15 2.78 -14.47
N SER A 236 9.99 2.04 -13.36
CA SER A 236 9.10 2.42 -12.27
C SER A 236 9.84 2.51 -10.94
N GLN A 237 9.30 3.35 -10.05
CA GLN A 237 9.75 3.53 -8.68
C GLN A 237 8.69 2.92 -7.74
N HIS A 238 8.49 3.53 -6.58
CA HIS A 238 7.53 3.04 -5.59
C HIS A 238 6.07 3.12 -6.03
N HIS A 239 5.72 4.01 -6.97
CA HIS A 239 4.35 4.23 -7.42
C HIS A 239 4.11 3.52 -8.76
N ILE A 240 4.37 2.21 -8.82
CA ILE A 240 4.31 1.38 -10.05
C ILE A 240 3.00 1.60 -10.83
N TYR A 241 1.86 1.62 -10.12
CA TYR A 241 0.51 1.85 -10.67
C TYR A 241 0.30 3.23 -11.34
N ALA A 242 1.25 4.15 -11.20
CA ALA A 242 1.25 5.47 -11.83
C ALA A 242 2.45 5.66 -12.75
N ASP A 243 3.61 5.12 -12.39
CA ASP A 243 4.83 5.13 -13.21
C ASP A 243 4.65 4.38 -14.53
N GLN A 244 4.06 3.18 -14.46
CA GLN A 244 3.82 2.27 -15.59
C GLN A 244 2.41 1.69 -15.50
N ALA A 245 1.40 2.57 -15.53
CA ALA A 245 0.00 2.18 -15.30
C ALA A 245 -0.49 1.10 -16.29
N GLU A 246 -0.14 1.19 -17.58
CA GLU A 246 -0.55 0.21 -18.58
C GLU A 246 0.01 -1.18 -18.27
N THR A 247 1.34 -1.29 -18.12
CA THR A 247 2.01 -2.53 -17.74
C THR A 247 1.51 -3.07 -16.40
N PHE A 248 1.33 -2.20 -15.40
CA PHE A 248 0.76 -2.59 -14.12
C PHE A 248 -0.64 -3.20 -14.27
N ASN A 249 -1.52 -2.57 -15.07
CA ASN A 249 -2.87 -3.06 -15.31
C ASN A 249 -2.86 -4.40 -16.05
N GLU A 250 -2.00 -4.57 -17.05
CA GLU A 250 -1.82 -5.83 -17.79
C GLU A 250 -1.39 -6.96 -16.86
N ILE A 251 -0.37 -6.73 -16.03
CA ILE A 251 0.13 -7.71 -15.06
C ILE A 251 -0.97 -8.12 -14.09
N VAL A 252 -1.70 -7.15 -13.52
CA VAL A 252 -2.77 -7.40 -12.54
C VAL A 252 -3.94 -8.17 -13.17
N ASN A 253 -4.38 -7.77 -14.37
CA ASN A 253 -5.46 -8.48 -15.06
C ASN A 253 -5.05 -9.90 -15.44
N HIS A 254 -3.84 -10.08 -15.97
CA HIS A 254 -3.32 -11.39 -16.35
C HIS A 254 -3.30 -12.34 -15.15
N ILE A 255 -2.74 -11.93 -14.00
CA ILE A 255 -2.70 -12.81 -12.83
C ILE A 255 -4.09 -13.13 -12.29
N CYS A 256 -5.02 -12.17 -12.33
CA CYS A 256 -6.40 -12.42 -11.93
C CYS A 256 -7.06 -13.45 -12.85
N GLU A 257 -6.90 -13.31 -14.17
CA GLU A 257 -7.40 -14.27 -15.16
C GLU A 257 -6.80 -15.66 -14.96
N SER A 258 -5.49 -15.77 -14.70
CA SER A 258 -4.83 -17.06 -14.43
C SER A 258 -5.41 -17.77 -13.20
N VAL A 259 -5.75 -17.03 -12.14
CA VAL A 259 -6.42 -17.60 -10.95
C VAL A 259 -7.87 -17.98 -11.25
N GLU A 260 -8.61 -17.14 -11.98
CA GLU A 260 -10.00 -17.41 -12.39
C GLU A 260 -10.10 -18.68 -13.24
N ASN A 261 -9.16 -18.86 -14.17
CA ASN A 261 -9.08 -20.03 -15.06
C ASN A 261 -8.44 -21.27 -14.41
N LYS A 262 -7.88 -21.13 -13.20
CA LYS A 262 -7.12 -22.17 -12.49
C LYS A 262 -5.88 -22.66 -13.26
N ASP A 263 -5.20 -21.74 -13.95
CA ASP A 263 -3.97 -22.04 -14.68
C ASP A 263 -2.75 -22.21 -13.75
N ILE A 264 -2.84 -21.68 -12.52
CA ILE A 264 -1.75 -21.59 -11.54
C ILE A 264 -2.14 -22.12 -10.14
N LEU A 265 -3.25 -22.85 -10.05
CA LEU A 265 -3.77 -23.48 -8.83
C LEU A 265 -3.66 -25.00 -8.90
#